data_AF-A0A8C5WYE3-F1
#
_entry.id   AF-A0A8C5WYE3-F1
#
_cell.length_a   1.000
_cell.length_b   1.000
_cell.length_c   1.000
_cell.angle_alpha   90.00
_cell.angle_beta   90.00
_cell.angle_gamma   90.00
#
_symmetry.space_group_name_H-M   'P 1'
#
loop_
_entity.id
_entity.type
_entity.pdbx_description
1 polymer ?
#
loop_
_entity_poly.entity_id
_entity_poly.type
_entity_poly.pdbx_seq_one_letter_code
_entity_poly.pdbx_strand_id
1 'polypeptide(L)'
;LTIVDTPGFGDAVDNSNCWQPVIDYIDSKFEDYLNAESRVNRRQMPDNRVQCCLYFIAPSGHGLKPLDIEFMKRLHEKVNIIPLIAKADTLTPEECQQFKKQIMKEIQEHKIKIYEFPETDDEEENKLVKKIKDRLPLAVVGSNTIIEVNGKRVRGRQYPWGVAEVENGEHCDFTILRNMLIRTHMQDLKDVTNNVHYENYRSRKLAAVTYNGVDNNKNKGQLTK
;
A
#
# COMPACT_ATOMS: atom_id res chain seq x y z
N LEU A 1 -11.76 11.35 -1.24
CA LEU A 1 -11.16 10.01 -1.18
C LEU A 1 -11.21 9.44 -2.59
N THR A 2 -10.06 9.05 -3.13
CA THR A 2 -9.95 8.45 -4.46
C THR A 2 -9.44 7.04 -4.28
N ILE A 3 -10.14 6.06 -4.84
CA ILE A 3 -9.72 4.65 -4.85
C ILE A 3 -9.36 4.32 -6.29
N VAL A 4 -8.14 3.82 -6.49
CA VAL A 4 -7.66 3.37 -7.80
C VAL A 4 -7.71 1.85 -7.78
N ASP A 5 -8.56 1.27 -8.61
CA ASP A 5 -8.60 -0.18 -8.79
C ASP A 5 -7.52 -0.60 -9.80
N THR A 6 -6.91 -1.75 -9.56
CA THR A 6 -5.81 -2.28 -10.37
C THR A 6 -6.23 -3.59 -11.00
N PRO A 7 -5.85 -3.87 -12.26
CA PRO A 7 -6.09 -5.19 -12.84
C PRO A 7 -5.42 -6.27 -11.99
N GLY A 8 -6.04 -7.45 -11.94
CA GLY A 8 -5.47 -8.62 -11.28
C GLY A 8 -4.13 -9.02 -11.91
N PHE A 9 -3.24 -9.60 -11.10
CA PHE A 9 -1.95 -10.15 -11.52
C PHE A 9 -1.83 -11.61 -11.07
N GLY A 10 -0.94 -12.38 -11.73
CA GLY A 10 -0.69 -13.78 -11.38
C GLY A 10 -1.52 -14.82 -12.15
N ASP A 11 -2.39 -14.39 -13.06
CA ASP A 11 -3.23 -15.29 -13.89
C ASP A 11 -2.55 -15.71 -15.21
N ALA A 12 -1.50 -15.00 -15.63
CA ALA A 12 -0.78 -15.29 -16.86
C ALA A 12 0.26 -16.42 -16.66
N VAL A 13 0.65 -17.07 -17.76
CA VAL A 13 1.75 -18.06 -17.74
C VAL A 13 3.09 -17.37 -17.45
N ASP A 14 3.28 -16.16 -17.98
CA ASP A 14 4.41 -15.30 -17.68
C ASP A 14 3.94 -14.05 -16.90
N ASN A 15 4.45 -13.89 -15.69
CA ASN A 15 4.15 -12.74 -14.81
C ASN A 15 5.40 -11.87 -14.55
N SER A 16 6.46 -12.00 -15.34
CA SER A 16 7.75 -11.32 -15.09
C SER A 16 7.70 -9.80 -15.11
N ASN A 17 6.61 -9.15 -15.54
CA ASN A 17 6.46 -7.68 -15.53
C ASN A 17 5.07 -7.21 -15.06
N CYS A 18 4.35 -8.02 -14.29
CA CYS A 18 2.97 -7.71 -13.91
C CYS A 18 2.82 -6.46 -13.01
N TRP A 19 3.89 -6.04 -12.33
CA TRP A 19 3.92 -4.83 -11.50
C TRP A 19 4.12 -3.54 -12.31
N GLN A 20 4.59 -3.62 -13.56
CA GLN A 20 5.00 -2.44 -14.33
C GLN A 20 3.86 -1.42 -14.51
N PRO A 21 2.61 -1.81 -14.84
CA PRO A 21 1.52 -0.85 -14.99
C PRO A 21 1.21 -0.08 -13.69
N VAL A 22 1.34 -0.75 -12.53
CA VAL A 22 1.10 -0.13 -11.22
C VAL A 22 2.21 0.85 -10.87
N ILE A 23 3.47 0.47 -11.13
CA ILE A 23 4.63 1.34 -10.92
C ILE A 23 4.56 2.58 -11.83
N ASP A 24 4.28 2.38 -13.11
CA ASP A 24 4.15 3.46 -14.09
C ASP A 24 3.04 4.43 -13.72
N TYR A 25 1.92 3.92 -13.20
CA TYR A 25 0.83 4.76 -12.71
C TYR A 25 1.28 5.64 -11.53
N ILE A 26 1.97 5.07 -10.54
CA ILE A 26 2.47 5.82 -9.38
C ILE A 26 3.48 6.88 -9.82
N ASP A 27 4.45 6.50 -10.66
CA ASP A 27 5.47 7.41 -11.18
C ASP A 27 4.86 8.53 -12.04
N SER A 28 3.84 8.23 -12.85
CA SER A 28 3.09 9.24 -13.60
C SER A 28 2.44 10.27 -12.68
N LYS A 29 1.90 9.87 -11.52
CA LYS A 29 1.34 10.83 -10.56
C LYS A 29 2.40 11.68 -9.86
N PHE A 30 3.58 11.13 -9.59
CA PHE A 30 4.70 11.93 -9.10
C PHE A 30 5.23 12.90 -10.17
N GLU A 31 5.29 12.47 -11.43
CA GLU A 31 5.70 13.30 -12.56
C GLU A 31 4.71 14.46 -12.79
N ASP A 32 3.40 14.19 -12.77
CA ASP A 32 2.37 15.24 -12.89
C ASP A 32 2.52 16.30 -11.80
N TYR A 33 2.80 15.87 -10.56
CA TYR A 33 2.98 16.75 -9.41
C TYR A 33 4.28 17.57 -9.53
N LEU A 34 5.39 16.94 -9.91
CA LEU A 34 6.68 17.62 -10.12
C LEU A 34 6.61 18.66 -11.24
N ASN A 35 5.92 18.32 -12.33
CA ASN A 35 5.71 19.24 -13.45
C ASN A 35 4.84 20.43 -13.03
N ALA A 36 3.85 20.23 -12.17
CA ALA A 36 3.05 21.30 -11.60
C ALA A 36 3.85 22.22 -10.67
N GLU A 37 4.69 21.65 -9.79
CA GLU A 37 5.56 22.39 -8.87
C GLU A 37 6.57 23.28 -9.62
N SER A 38 7.06 22.79 -10.76
CA SER A 38 8.04 23.47 -11.61
C SER A 38 7.47 24.61 -12.46
N ARG A 39 6.15 24.80 -12.52
CA ARG A 39 5.53 25.89 -13.30
C ARG A 39 5.79 27.25 -12.67
N VAL A 40 6.07 28.25 -13.53
CA VAL A 40 6.27 29.65 -13.12
C VAL A 40 5.04 30.21 -12.40
N ASN A 41 3.83 29.87 -12.87
CA ASN A 41 2.58 30.25 -12.22
C ASN A 41 2.03 29.07 -11.41
N ARG A 42 2.34 29.04 -10.12
CA ARG A 42 1.93 27.98 -9.19
C ARG A 42 0.47 28.17 -8.78
N ARG A 43 -0.45 27.53 -9.51
CA ARG A 43 -1.84 27.36 -9.05
C ARG A 43 -1.91 26.17 -8.09
N GLN A 44 -2.77 26.26 -7.08
CA GLN A 44 -3.04 25.15 -6.18
C GLN A 44 -3.69 24.00 -6.98
N MET A 45 -2.94 22.91 -7.17
CA MET A 45 -3.41 21.72 -7.88
C MET A 45 -3.88 20.64 -6.90
N PRO A 46 -4.91 19.86 -7.26
CA PRO A 46 -5.32 18.73 -6.45
C PRO A 46 -4.21 17.67 -6.41
N ASP A 47 -3.87 17.19 -5.21
CA ASP A 47 -2.89 16.12 -5.02
C ASP A 47 -3.50 14.76 -5.40
N ASN A 48 -3.06 14.24 -6.55
CA ASN A 48 -3.49 12.95 -7.09
C ASN A 48 -2.46 11.84 -6.88
N ARG A 49 -1.40 12.08 -6.09
CA ARG A 49 -0.40 11.05 -5.76
C ARG A 49 -1.05 9.92 -4.97
N VAL A 50 -0.50 8.71 -5.08
CA VAL A 50 -0.99 7.55 -4.34
C VAL A 50 -0.41 7.60 -2.93
N GLN A 51 -1.25 7.79 -1.92
CA GLN A 51 -0.78 7.88 -0.52
C GLN A 51 -0.51 6.52 0.13
N CYS A 52 -1.20 5.48 -0.33
CA CYS A 52 -1.16 4.15 0.26
C CYS A 52 -1.54 3.10 -0.79
N CYS A 53 -0.86 1.96 -0.74
CA CYS A 53 -1.22 0.75 -1.47
C CYS A 53 -1.71 -0.31 -0.49
N LEU A 54 -2.94 -0.77 -0.69
CA LEU A 54 -3.48 -1.93 0.02
C LEU A 54 -3.08 -3.19 -0.74
N TYR A 55 -2.11 -3.93 -0.19
CA TYR A 55 -1.56 -5.11 -0.86
C TYR A 55 -2.32 -6.36 -0.38
N PHE A 56 -3.12 -6.95 -1.26
CA PHE A 56 -3.94 -8.12 -0.95
C PHE A 56 -3.16 -9.42 -1.14
N ILE A 57 -2.89 -10.11 -0.05
CA ILE A 57 -2.25 -11.42 0.01
C ILE A 57 -3.35 -12.47 0.00
N ALA A 58 -3.23 -13.45 -0.90
CA ALA A 58 -4.16 -14.57 -0.96
C ALA A 58 -4.09 -15.43 0.31
N PRO A 59 -5.23 -15.92 0.84
CA PRO A 59 -5.27 -16.75 2.05
C PRO A 59 -4.81 -18.19 1.75
N SER A 60 -3.52 -18.37 1.47
CA SER A 60 -2.92 -19.67 1.15
C SER A 60 -2.66 -20.54 2.38
N GLY A 61 -2.57 -19.93 3.57
CA GLY A 61 -2.21 -20.58 4.84
C GLY A 61 -0.73 -20.95 4.97
N HIS A 62 0.09 -20.71 3.94
CA HIS A 62 1.52 -21.06 3.94
C HIS A 62 2.35 -19.81 4.20
N GLY A 63 2.68 -19.05 3.14
CA GLY A 63 3.47 -17.81 3.22
C GLY A 63 3.17 -16.89 2.03
N LEU A 64 4.06 -15.92 1.80
CA LEU A 64 4.01 -15.06 0.63
C LEU A 64 4.42 -15.86 -0.61
N LYS A 65 3.73 -15.60 -1.72
CA LYS A 65 4.18 -16.16 -3.00
C LYS A 65 5.47 -15.44 -3.41
N PRO A 66 6.39 -16.11 -4.13
CA PRO A 66 7.57 -15.45 -4.70
C PRO A 66 7.22 -14.23 -5.55
N LEU A 67 6.10 -14.29 -6.27
CA LEU A 67 5.57 -13.16 -7.03
C LEU A 67 5.20 -11.97 -6.15
N ASP A 68 4.58 -12.21 -4.99
CA ASP A 68 4.21 -11.16 -4.05
C ASP A 68 5.44 -10.49 -3.44
N ILE A 69 6.45 -11.29 -3.09
CA ILE A 69 7.72 -10.80 -2.57
C ILE A 69 8.38 -9.85 -3.59
N GLU A 70 8.47 -10.25 -4.85
CA GLU A 70 9.08 -9.43 -5.90
C GLU A 70 8.27 -8.16 -6.17
N PHE A 71 6.94 -8.25 -6.19
CA PHE A 71 6.06 -7.09 -6.36
C PHE A 71 6.26 -6.09 -5.22
N MET A 72 6.16 -6.54 -3.97
CA MET A 72 6.30 -5.68 -2.79
C MET A 72 7.70 -5.05 -2.71
N LYS A 73 8.76 -5.78 -3.09
CA LYS A 73 10.13 -5.24 -3.18
C LYS A 73 10.31 -4.14 -4.22
N ARG A 74 9.48 -4.08 -5.27
CA ARG A 74 9.55 -2.97 -6.23
C ARG A 74 8.69 -1.80 -5.81
N LEU A 75 7.63 -2.09 -5.06
CA LEU A 75 6.62 -1.12 -4.67
C LEU A 75 6.99 -0.34 -3.40
N HIS A 76 7.72 -0.97 -2.46
CA HIS A 76 7.97 -0.41 -1.12
C HIS A 76 8.79 0.89 -1.10
N GLU A 77 9.55 1.20 -2.15
CA GLU A 77 10.28 2.47 -2.24
C GLU A 77 9.40 3.62 -2.75
N LYS A 78 8.26 3.32 -3.37
CA LYS A 78 7.43 4.27 -4.11
C LYS A 78 6.13 4.64 -3.40
N VAL A 79 5.61 3.77 -2.54
CA VAL A 79 4.35 4.00 -1.83
C VAL A 79 4.32 3.26 -0.50
N ASN A 80 3.55 3.79 0.44
CA ASN A 80 3.25 3.13 1.71
C ASN A 80 2.46 1.84 1.47
N ILE A 81 3.03 0.69 1.81
CA ILE A 81 2.37 -0.61 1.64
C ILE A 81 1.69 -1.03 2.94
N ILE A 82 0.40 -1.33 2.88
CA ILE A 82 -0.33 -1.99 3.97
C ILE A 82 -0.69 -3.41 3.52
N PRO A 83 -0.05 -4.45 4.09
CA PRO A 83 -0.36 -5.83 3.74
C PRO A 83 -1.69 -6.28 4.38
N LEU A 84 -2.56 -6.85 3.56
CA LEU A 84 -3.88 -7.35 3.94
C LEU A 84 -4.02 -8.83 3.55
N ILE A 85 -4.54 -9.66 4.44
CA ILE A 85 -4.96 -11.02 4.08
C ILE A 85 -6.37 -10.90 3.50
N ALA A 86 -6.52 -11.23 2.22
CA ALA A 86 -7.80 -11.21 1.51
C ALA A 86 -8.67 -12.38 1.93
N LYS A 87 -10.00 -12.20 1.89
CA LYS A 87 -10.99 -13.26 2.16
C LYS A 87 -10.66 -14.07 3.42
N ALA A 88 -10.35 -13.36 4.52
CA ALA A 88 -9.91 -13.99 5.76
C ALA A 88 -10.92 -15.00 6.36
N ASP A 89 -12.18 -14.93 5.93
CA ASP A 89 -13.25 -15.87 6.28
C ASP A 89 -13.03 -17.29 5.72
N THR A 90 -11.99 -17.52 4.90
CA THR A 90 -11.60 -18.86 4.43
C THR A 90 -10.59 -19.55 5.36
N LEU A 91 -10.08 -18.87 6.38
CA LEU A 91 -9.08 -19.40 7.32
C LEU A 91 -9.70 -19.52 8.71
N THR A 92 -9.30 -20.56 9.45
CA THR A 92 -9.61 -20.61 10.88
C THR A 92 -8.83 -19.55 11.67
N PRO A 93 -9.27 -19.16 12.87
CA PRO A 93 -8.53 -18.21 13.70
C PRO A 93 -7.08 -18.65 13.96
N GLU A 94 -6.86 -19.96 14.16
CA GLU A 94 -5.53 -20.55 14.38
C GLU A 94 -4.65 -20.46 13.12
N GLU A 95 -5.20 -20.85 11.96
CA GLU A 95 -4.51 -20.75 10.66
C GLU A 95 -4.17 -19.29 10.34
N CYS A 96 -5.11 -18.38 10.57
CA CYS A 96 -4.92 -16.95 10.35
C CYS A 96 -3.78 -16.42 11.24
N GLN A 97 -3.72 -16.80 12.51
CA GLN A 97 -2.65 -16.37 13.41
C GLN A 97 -1.27 -16.91 12.98
N GLN A 98 -1.20 -18.17 12.55
CA GLN A 98 0.04 -18.77 12.02
C GLN A 98 0.47 -18.08 10.72
N PHE A 99 -0.47 -17.86 9.81
CA PHE A 99 -0.22 -17.22 8.53
C PHE A 99 0.26 -15.77 8.69
N LYS A 100 -0.34 -14.99 9.61
CA LYS A 100 0.12 -13.64 9.96
C LYS A 100 1.59 -13.64 10.41
N LYS A 101 1.96 -14.56 11.31
CA LYS A 101 3.35 -14.67 11.79
C LYS A 101 4.32 -15.02 10.66
N GLN A 102 3.94 -15.94 9.79
CA GLN A 102 4.77 -16.37 8.66
C GLN A 102 4.97 -15.24 7.64
N ILE A 103 3.92 -14.50 7.28
CA ILE A 103 4.00 -13.34 6.39
C ILE A 103 4.93 -12.27 6.97
N MET A 104 4.78 -11.92 8.25
CA MET A 104 5.64 -10.89 8.88
C MET A 104 7.10 -11.32 8.93
N LYS A 105 7.37 -12.60 9.19
CA LYS A 105 8.72 -13.17 9.14
C LYS A 105 9.32 -13.04 7.74
N GLU A 106 8.58 -13.41 6.70
CA GLU A 106 9.06 -13.33 5.32
C GLU A 106 9.27 -11.88 4.85
N ILE A 107 8.39 -10.94 5.24
CA ILE A 107 8.56 -9.50 4.98
C ILE A 107 9.89 -9.01 5.55
N GLN A 108 10.21 -9.40 6.79
CA GLN A 108 11.45 -9.03 7.47
C GLN A 108 12.68 -9.68 6.82
N GLU A 109 12.63 -10.98 6.52
CA GLU A 109 13.72 -11.71 5.87
C GLU A 109 14.06 -11.13 4.49
N HIS A 110 13.04 -10.73 3.73
CA HIS A 110 13.21 -10.13 2.41
C HIS A 110 13.46 -8.62 2.43
N LYS A 111 13.55 -8.00 3.62
CA LYS A 111 13.79 -6.57 3.84
C LYS A 111 12.77 -5.68 3.13
N ILE A 112 11.52 -6.12 3.05
CA ILE A 112 10.43 -5.36 2.48
C ILE A 112 9.99 -4.32 3.50
N LYS A 113 9.85 -3.06 3.05
CA LYS A 113 9.44 -1.95 3.90
C LYS A 113 7.93 -1.81 3.77
N ILE A 114 7.21 -2.10 4.83
CA ILE A 114 5.78 -1.81 4.91
C ILE A 114 5.58 -0.47 5.60
N TYR A 115 4.36 0.06 5.56
CA TYR A 115 4.03 1.27 6.29
C TYR A 115 4.28 1.08 7.79
N GLU A 116 5.19 1.89 8.33
CA GLU A 116 5.47 1.96 9.75
C GLU A 116 4.77 3.18 10.32
N PHE A 117 3.97 2.94 11.36
CA PHE A 117 3.32 4.04 12.07
C PHE A 117 4.38 4.86 12.81
N PRO A 118 4.33 6.20 12.68
CA PRO A 118 5.25 7.10 13.37
C PRO A 118 5.09 6.96 14.89
N GLU A 119 6.18 7.18 15.62
CA GLU A 119 6.13 7.33 17.07
C GLU A 119 5.69 8.76 17.39
N THR A 120 4.71 8.90 18.28
CA THR A 120 4.19 10.19 18.75
C THR A 120 4.65 10.44 20.19
N ASP A 121 4.67 11.70 20.65
CA ASP A 121 4.97 11.99 22.06
C ASP A 121 3.82 11.56 23.01
N ASP A 122 2.64 11.25 22.45
CA ASP A 122 1.49 10.76 23.19
C ASP A 122 1.58 9.24 23.44
N GLU A 123 1.70 8.85 24.72
CA GLU A 123 1.74 7.44 25.14
C GLU A 123 0.44 6.67 24.85
N GLU A 124 -0.73 7.31 24.89
CA GLU A 124 -2.00 6.65 24.63
C GLU A 124 -2.15 6.34 23.14
N GLU A 125 -1.74 7.27 22.28
CA GLU A 125 -1.69 7.07 20.83
C GLU A 125 -0.70 5.96 20.46
N ASN A 126 0.50 5.96 21.05
CA ASN A 126 1.48 4.88 20.86
C ASN A 126 0.94 3.51 21.30
N LYS A 127 0.18 3.43 22.39
CA LYS A 127 -0.48 2.18 22.82
C LYS A 127 -1.51 1.71 21.80
N LEU A 128 -2.27 2.62 21.19
CA LEU A 128 -3.23 2.29 20.13
C LEU A 128 -2.50 1.81 18.87
N VAL A 129 -1.47 2.53 18.44
CA VAL A 129 -0.62 2.17 17.29
C VAL A 129 0.00 0.78 17.49
N LYS A 130 0.52 0.49 18.68
CA LYS A 130 1.08 -0.83 19.00
C LYS A 130 0.05 -1.95 18.83
N LYS A 131 -1.19 -1.75 19.30
CA LYS A 131 -2.28 -2.73 19.08
C LYS A 131 -2.58 -2.96 17.61
N ILE A 132 -2.46 -1.93 16.76
CA ILE A 132 -2.65 -2.07 15.31
C ILE A 132 -1.46 -2.81 14.69
N LYS A 133 -0.22 -2.44 15.07
CA LYS A 133 1.01 -3.13 14.63
C LYS A 133 0.95 -4.62 14.95
N ASP A 134 0.51 -4.99 16.15
CA ASP A 134 0.38 -6.39 16.58
C ASP A 134 -0.66 -7.20 15.77
N ARG A 135 -1.58 -6.51 15.08
CA ARG A 135 -2.59 -7.16 14.21
C ARG A 135 -2.16 -7.30 12.77
N LEU A 136 -1.04 -6.69 12.36
CA LEU A 136 -0.54 -6.78 10.98
C LEU A 136 -0.01 -8.19 10.66
N PRO A 137 -0.21 -8.68 9.43
CA PRO A 137 -1.06 -8.11 8.37
C PRO A 137 -2.56 -8.21 8.74
N LEU A 138 -3.35 -7.20 8.35
CA LEU A 138 -4.77 -7.14 8.73
C LEU A 138 -5.57 -8.19 7.94
N ALA A 139 -6.36 -8.99 8.65
CA ALA A 139 -7.18 -10.03 8.05
C ALA A 139 -8.57 -9.47 7.75
N VAL A 140 -8.90 -9.27 6.47
CA VAL A 140 -10.11 -8.54 6.07
C VAL A 140 -11.10 -9.40 5.30
N VAL A 141 -12.38 -9.13 5.56
CA VAL A 141 -13.51 -9.69 4.82
C VAL A 141 -14.26 -8.53 4.18
N GLY A 142 -14.53 -8.63 2.88
CA GLY A 142 -15.30 -7.63 2.14
C GLY A 142 -16.70 -8.14 1.84
N SER A 143 -17.72 -7.28 1.97
CA SER A 143 -19.07 -7.56 1.49
C SER A 143 -19.78 -6.29 1.07
N ASN A 144 -20.46 -6.36 -0.08
CA ASN A 144 -21.38 -5.32 -0.55
C ASN A 144 -22.84 -5.62 -0.14
N THR A 145 -23.11 -6.80 0.41
CA THR A 145 -24.45 -7.25 0.76
C THR A 145 -24.79 -6.85 2.19
N ILE A 146 -26.00 -6.31 2.38
CA ILE A 146 -26.57 -6.01 3.69
C ILE A 146 -27.54 -7.13 4.04
N ILE A 147 -27.35 -7.70 5.22
CA ILE A 147 -28.15 -8.80 5.76
C ILE A 147 -28.65 -8.43 7.15
N GLU A 148 -29.76 -9.03 7.56
CA GLU A 148 -30.36 -8.80 8.86
C GLU A 148 -29.93 -9.91 9.82
N VAL A 149 -29.22 -9.54 10.89
CA VAL A 149 -28.74 -10.43 11.95
C VAL A 149 -29.21 -9.86 13.28
N ASN A 150 -29.97 -10.63 14.04
CA ASN A 150 -30.52 -10.22 15.34
C ASN A 150 -31.27 -8.87 15.29
N GLY A 151 -32.05 -8.64 14.24
CA GLY A 151 -32.81 -7.39 14.03
C GLY A 151 -31.97 -6.17 13.65
N LYS A 152 -30.66 -6.35 13.39
CA LYS A 152 -29.76 -5.29 12.92
C LYS A 152 -29.33 -5.55 11.48
N ARG A 153 -29.34 -4.50 10.68
CA ARG A 153 -28.82 -4.53 9.30
C ARG A 153 -27.31 -4.37 9.34
N VAL A 154 -26.59 -5.44 9.01
CA VAL A 154 -25.13 -5.49 9.01
C VAL A 154 -24.61 -5.85 7.62
N ARG A 155 -23.40 -5.39 7.28
CA ARG A 155 -22.72 -5.84 6.06
C ARG A 155 -22.02 -7.16 6.36
N GLY A 156 -22.28 -8.18 5.55
CA GLY A 156 -21.71 -9.50 5.82
C GLY A 156 -21.85 -10.46 4.66
N ARG A 157 -21.16 -11.59 4.76
CA ARG A 157 -21.26 -12.71 3.82
C ARG A 157 -22.07 -13.82 4.48
N GLN A 158 -23.10 -14.30 3.78
CA GLN A 158 -23.96 -15.38 4.28
C GLN A 158 -23.49 -16.73 3.75
N TYR A 159 -23.33 -17.66 4.68
CA TYR A 159 -22.98 -19.05 4.44
C TYR A 159 -24.06 -19.98 5.02
N PRO A 160 -24.13 -21.25 4.57
CA PRO A 160 -25.05 -22.23 5.16
C PRO A 160 -24.87 -22.42 6.67
N TRP A 161 -23.64 -22.23 7.18
CA TRP A 161 -23.28 -22.42 8.58
C TRP A 161 -23.27 -21.13 9.42
N GLY A 162 -23.54 -19.96 8.82
CA GLY A 162 -23.54 -18.71 9.57
C GLY A 162 -23.28 -17.47 8.73
N VAL A 163 -23.01 -16.37 9.42
CA VAL A 163 -22.81 -15.06 8.80
C VAL A 163 -21.47 -14.48 9.22
N ALA A 164 -20.63 -14.17 8.23
CA ALA A 164 -19.40 -13.42 8.45
C ALA A 164 -19.70 -11.90 8.37
N GLU A 165 -19.91 -11.28 9.53
CA GLU A 165 -20.09 -9.84 9.66
C GLU A 165 -18.78 -9.07 9.43
N VAL A 166 -18.78 -8.12 8.50
CA VAL A 166 -17.60 -7.33 8.11
C VAL A 166 -17.21 -6.31 9.17
N GLU A 167 -18.17 -5.76 9.90
CA GLU A 167 -17.90 -4.73 10.92
C GLU A 167 -17.71 -5.32 12.33
N ASN A 168 -17.73 -6.65 12.46
CA ASN A 168 -17.50 -7.32 13.73
C ASN A 168 -15.99 -7.60 13.92
N GLY A 169 -15.41 -7.02 14.98
CA GLY A 169 -13.98 -7.15 15.30
C GLY A 169 -13.54 -8.53 15.77
N GLU A 170 -14.49 -9.42 16.08
CA GLU A 170 -14.23 -10.84 16.35
C GLU A 170 -14.13 -11.66 15.05
N HIS A 171 -14.74 -11.18 13.96
CA HIS A 171 -14.73 -11.87 12.67
C HIS A 171 -13.60 -11.41 11.75
N CYS A 172 -13.30 -10.10 11.71
CA CYS A 172 -12.22 -9.58 10.88
C CYS A 172 -11.70 -8.21 11.34
N ASP A 173 -10.52 -7.84 10.83
CA ASP A 173 -9.82 -6.58 11.15
C ASP A 173 -10.27 -5.41 10.25
N PHE A 174 -11.39 -5.52 9.52
CA PHE A 174 -11.84 -4.48 8.59
C PHE A 174 -12.10 -3.13 9.27
N THR A 175 -12.65 -3.14 10.50
CA THR A 175 -12.89 -1.91 11.27
C THR A 175 -11.59 -1.18 11.61
N ILE A 176 -10.53 -1.93 11.89
CA ILE A 176 -9.19 -1.41 12.15
C ILE A 176 -8.63 -0.76 10.88
N LEU A 177 -8.68 -1.45 9.74
CA LEU A 177 -8.26 -0.92 8.46
C LEU A 177 -9.00 0.39 8.11
N ARG A 178 -10.33 0.39 8.24
CA ARG A 178 -11.16 1.57 7.94
C ARG A 178 -10.80 2.76 8.82
N ASN A 179 -10.69 2.54 10.12
CA ASN A 179 -10.39 3.61 11.08
C ASN A 179 -8.98 4.17 10.83
N MET A 180 -8.01 3.29 10.56
CA MET A 180 -6.65 3.67 10.20
C MET A 180 -6.62 4.59 8.97
N LEU A 181 -7.25 4.15 7.87
CA LEU A 181 -7.18 4.86 6.57
C LEU A 181 -7.96 6.18 6.56
N ILE A 182 -9.08 6.28 7.28
CA ILE A 182 -10.01 7.41 7.14
C ILE A 182 -9.92 8.38 8.31
N ARG A 183 -9.60 7.90 9.52
CA ARG A 183 -9.74 8.71 10.74
C ARG A 183 -8.39 9.12 11.33
N THR A 184 -7.47 8.18 11.48
CA THR A 184 -6.28 8.40 12.31
C THR A 184 -5.02 8.67 11.49
N HIS A 185 -4.69 7.84 10.50
CA HIS A 185 -3.36 7.85 9.87
C HIS A 185 -3.34 8.43 8.45
N MET A 186 -4.45 9.00 7.98
CA MET A 186 -4.53 9.57 6.63
C MET A 186 -3.52 10.71 6.42
N GLN A 187 -3.34 11.57 7.43
CA GLN A 187 -2.42 12.70 7.33
C GLN A 187 -0.97 12.21 7.30
N ASP A 188 -0.62 11.29 8.19
CA ASP A 188 0.72 10.70 8.21
C ASP A 188 1.05 9.96 6.90
N LEU A 189 0.12 9.17 6.35
CA LEU A 189 0.32 8.53 5.04
C LEU A 189 0.64 9.56 3.94
N LYS A 190 0.03 10.75 3.97
CA LYS A 190 0.35 11.85 3.05
C LYS A 190 1.73 12.43 3.33
N ASP A 191 2.08 12.63 4.60
CA ASP A 191 3.35 13.21 5.01
C ASP A 191 4.51 12.30 4.63
N VAL A 192 4.41 10.99 4.87
CA VAL A 192 5.41 9.99 4.40
C VAL A 192 5.47 9.95 2.87
N THR A 193 4.32 10.00 2.18
CA THR A 193 4.29 10.06 0.71
C THR A 193 5.03 11.29 0.19
N ASN A 194 4.87 12.44 0.84
CA ASN A 194 5.52 13.67 0.44
C ASN A 194 7.02 13.65 0.75
N ASN A 195 7.37 13.42 2.03
CA ASN A 195 8.71 13.63 2.55
C ASN A 195 9.68 12.48 2.23
N VAL A 196 9.16 11.29 1.97
CA VAL A 196 9.96 10.10 1.66
C VAL A 196 9.81 9.73 0.19
N HIS A 197 8.62 9.27 -0.22
CA HIS A 197 8.45 8.67 -1.55
C HIS A 197 8.60 9.69 -2.68
N TYR A 198 7.92 10.84 -2.58
CA TYR A 198 7.99 11.90 -3.57
C TYR A 198 9.35 12.59 -3.59
N GLU A 199 9.92 12.95 -2.44
CA GLU A 199 11.26 13.56 -2.42
C GLU A 199 12.36 12.61 -2.96
N ASN A 200 12.27 11.31 -2.70
CA ASN A 200 13.16 10.33 -3.33
C ASN A 200 12.98 10.27 -4.85
N TYR A 201 11.74 10.32 -5.35
CA TYR A 201 11.47 10.40 -6.78
C TYR A 201 12.05 11.68 -7.40
N ARG A 202 11.75 12.83 -6.79
CA ARG A 202 12.20 14.16 -7.20
C ARG A 202 13.71 14.26 -7.25
N SER A 203 14.39 13.80 -6.19
CA SER A 203 15.86 13.77 -6.12
C SER A 203 16.47 12.93 -7.24
N ARG A 204 15.94 11.72 -7.49
CA ARG A 204 16.38 10.86 -8.59
C ARG A 204 16.18 11.51 -9.96
N LYS A 205 15.02 12.16 -10.18
CA LYS A 205 14.69 12.81 -11.45
C LYS A 205 15.59 14.02 -11.73
N LEU A 206 15.79 14.89 -10.74
CA LEU A 206 16.64 16.08 -10.87
C LEU A 206 18.12 15.73 -11.05
N ALA A 207 18.61 14.70 -10.36
CA ALA A 207 19.96 14.18 -10.55
C ALA A 207 20.19 13.69 -12.00
N ALA A 208 19.23 12.95 -12.56
CA ALA A 208 19.30 12.46 -13.94
C ALA A 208 19.32 13.60 -14.97
N VAL A 209 18.52 14.66 -14.77
CA VAL A 209 18.54 15.85 -15.63
C VAL A 209 19.90 16.55 -15.60
N THR A 210 20.52 16.62 -14.42
CA THR A 210 21.83 17.26 -14.24
C THR A 210 22.92 16.47 -14.96
N TYR A 211 22.92 15.14 -14.85
CA TYR A 211 23.90 14.27 -15.51
C TYR A 211 23.77 14.31 -17.05
N ASN A 212 22.55 14.22 -17.57
CA ASN A 212 22.28 14.29 -19.01
C ASN A 212 22.60 15.69 -19.60
N GLY A 213 22.54 16.75 -18.79
CA GLY A 213 22.98 18.09 -19.18
C GLY A 213 24.51 18.22 -19.32
N VAL A 214 25.27 17.46 -18.53
CA VAL A 214 26.75 17.48 -18.55
C VAL A 214 27.30 16.67 -19.74
N ASP A 215 26.71 15.52 -20.06
CA ASP A 215 27.14 14.73 -21.23
C ASP A 215 26.84 15.43 -22.57
N ASN A 216 25.71 16.16 -22.66
CA ASN A 216 25.41 17.00 -23.82
C ASN A 216 26.37 18.20 -23.97
N ASN A 217 26.98 18.67 -22.88
CA ASN A 217 27.99 19.74 -22.93
C ASN A 217 29.39 19.22 -23.28
N LYS A 218 29.74 17.98 -22.93
CA LYS A 218 31.02 17.37 -23.34
C LYS A 218 31.07 17.10 -24.85
N ASN A 219 29.95 16.73 -25.47
CA ASN A 219 29.87 16.50 -26.92
C ASN A 219 29.86 17.80 -27.76
N LYS A 220 29.74 18.98 -27.15
CA LYS A 220 29.86 20.27 -27.85
C LYS A 220 31.28 20.88 -27.81
N GLY A 221 32.24 20.22 -27.14
CA GLY A 221 33.61 20.71 -26.97
C GLY A 221 34.64 20.24 -28.01
N GLN A 222 34.30 19.33 -28.93
CA GLN A 222 35.18 18.92 -30.03
C GLN A 222 34.62 19.37 -31.37
N LEU A 223 34.76 20.65 -31.68
CA LEU A 223 34.74 21.14 -33.06
C LEU A 223 35.71 22.32 -33.15
N THR A 224 36.68 22.16 -34.06
CA THR A 224 37.73 23.09 -34.48
C THR A 224 38.89 23.25 -33.47
N LYS A 225 40.16 23.10 -33.88
CA LYS A 225 40.80 23.51 -35.13
C LYS A 225 41.98 22.59 -35.48
#